data_AF-A0AA86J2I8-F1
#
_entry.id   AF-A0AA86J2I8-F1
#
_cell.length_a   1.000
_cell.length_b   1.000
_cell.length_c   1.000
_cell.angle_alpha   90.00
_cell.angle_beta   90.00
_cell.angle_gamma   90.00
#
_symmetry.space_group_name_H-M   'P 1'
#
loop_
_entity.id
_entity.type
_entity.pdbx_description
1 polymer ?
#
loop_
_entity_poly.entity_id
_entity_poly.type
_entity_poly.pdbx_seq_one_letter_code
_entity_poly.pdbx_strand_id
1 'polypeptide(L)'
;MKFQPESLGDQFVVQRYDEEGVVISGRLQTESVVFGTDFTPRMWENAGSGPLTLAHCEWLYDQCPSSMEVLLIGTGPKQVFPAMDIRKFFVNKRCPVEYMDSQAACRTYNILIGEGRHVVAAILL
;
A
#
# COMPACT_ATOMS: atom_id res chain seq x y z
N MET A 1 31.14 20.04 4.99
CA MET A 1 30.53 18.81 5.55
C MET A 1 29.74 18.16 4.44
N LYS A 2 30.21 17.01 3.92
CA LYS A 2 29.49 16.23 2.92
C LYS A 2 28.47 15.38 3.67
N PHE A 3 27.20 15.74 3.61
CA PHE A 3 26.12 14.82 3.98
C PHE A 3 26.12 13.72 2.93
N GLN A 4 26.64 12.56 3.32
CA GLN A 4 26.51 11.34 2.54
C GLN A 4 25.09 10.84 2.83
N PRO A 5 24.18 10.78 1.84
CA PRO A 5 22.88 10.20 2.10
C PRO A 5 23.11 8.76 2.53
N GLU A 6 22.66 8.43 3.74
CA GLU A 6 22.53 7.04 4.15
C GLU A 6 21.78 6.33 3.03
N SER A 7 22.37 5.26 2.51
CA SER A 7 21.71 4.39 1.55
C SER A 7 20.39 3.97 2.16
N LEU A 8 19.26 4.45 1.60
CA LEU A 8 17.94 3.86 1.81
C LEU A 8 18.01 2.42 1.29
N GLY A 9 18.54 1.51 2.10
CA GLY A 9 18.71 0.10 1.76
C GLY A 9 17.35 -0.50 1.47
N ASP A 10 17.19 -1.11 0.30
CA ASP A 10 16.04 -1.92 -0.15
C ASP A 10 14.62 -1.34 0.04
N GLN A 11 14.45 -0.05 0.33
CA GLN A 11 13.12 0.55 0.49
C GLN A 11 12.47 0.88 -0.87
N PHE A 12 11.21 0.47 -1.05
CA PHE A 12 10.45 0.67 -2.29
C PHE A 12 9.78 2.03 -2.37
N VAL A 13 10.53 3.08 -2.72
CA VAL A 13 10.02 4.46 -2.77
C VAL A 13 9.08 4.67 -3.95
N VAL A 14 7.92 5.29 -3.68
CA VAL A 14 7.00 5.75 -4.74
C VAL A 14 7.52 7.05 -5.33
N GLN A 15 7.73 7.08 -6.64
CA GLN A 15 8.24 8.27 -7.35
C GLN A 15 7.13 9.03 -8.07
N ARG A 16 6.12 8.31 -8.57
CA ARG A 16 5.04 8.88 -9.40
C ARG A 16 3.76 8.10 -9.21
N TYR A 17 2.63 8.79 -9.25
CA TYR A 17 1.29 8.23 -9.37
C TYR A 17 0.48 9.14 -10.29
N ASP A 18 -0.02 8.60 -11.40
CA ASP A 18 -0.86 9.29 -12.38
C ASP A 18 -1.75 8.29 -13.14
N GLU A 19 -2.35 8.72 -14.26
CA GLU A 19 -3.25 7.90 -15.08
C GLU A 19 -2.55 6.69 -15.74
N GLU A 20 -1.22 6.71 -15.88
CA GLU A 20 -0.46 5.55 -16.40
C GLU A 20 -0.19 4.50 -15.31
N GLY A 21 -0.35 4.87 -14.04
CA GLY A 21 -0.18 4.00 -12.88
C GLY A 21 0.80 4.54 -11.85
N VAL A 22 1.50 3.64 -11.15
CA VAL A 22 2.43 3.99 -10.07
C VAL A 22 3.85 3.57 -10.41
N VAL A 23 4.81 4.48 -10.26
CA VAL A 23 6.23 4.20 -10.41
C VAL A 23 6.85 3.98 -9.05
N ILE A 24 7.34 2.77 -8.80
CA ILE A 24 7.97 2.35 -7.55
C ILE A 24 9.41 1.97 -7.83
N SER A 25 10.36 2.69 -7.23
CA SER A 25 11.81 2.49 -7.43
C SER A 25 12.21 2.34 -8.91
N GLY A 26 11.68 3.21 -9.78
CA GLY A 26 11.98 3.22 -11.22
C GLY A 26 11.19 2.23 -12.08
N ARG A 27 10.33 1.38 -11.49
CA ARG A 27 9.49 0.43 -12.23
C ARG A 27 8.04 0.89 -12.25
N LEU A 28 7.48 1.04 -13.44
CA LEU A 28 6.06 1.31 -13.64
C LEU A 28 5.23 0.07 -13.34
N GLN A 29 4.18 0.25 -12.53
CA GLN A 29 3.10 -0.69 -12.31
C GLN A 29 1.85 -0.10 -12.94
N THR A 30 1.29 -0.80 -13.93
CA THR A 30 0.06 -0.43 -14.64
C THR A 30 -1.17 -1.16 -14.11
N GLU A 31 -0.97 -2.06 -13.16
CA GLU A 31 -2.00 -2.88 -12.50
C GLU A 31 -2.00 -2.56 -11.01
N SER A 32 -3.12 -2.87 -10.34
CA SER A 32 -3.21 -2.74 -8.89
C SER A 32 -2.07 -3.53 -8.22
N VAL A 33 -1.44 -2.93 -7.21
CA VAL A 33 -0.16 -3.42 -6.67
C VAL A 33 -0.12 -3.35 -5.15
N VAL A 34 0.53 -4.34 -4.54
CA VAL A 34 0.83 -4.37 -3.11
C VAL A 34 2.34 -4.38 -2.92
N PHE A 35 2.82 -3.53 -2.03
CA PHE A 35 4.24 -3.41 -1.70
C PHE A 35 4.41 -2.96 -0.25
N GLY A 36 5.57 -3.25 0.33
CA GLY A 36 5.87 -2.87 1.70
C GLY A 36 7.36 -2.61 1.88
N THR A 37 7.78 -2.23 3.07
CA THR A 37 9.21 -2.04 3.39
C THR A 37 10.02 -3.32 3.25
N ASP A 38 9.39 -4.46 3.50
CA ASP A 38 10.08 -5.74 3.71
C ASP A 38 9.92 -6.72 2.53
N PHE A 39 9.20 -6.33 1.47
CA PHE A 39 8.97 -7.20 0.32
C PHE A 39 8.77 -6.44 -1.00
N THR A 40 9.17 -7.07 -2.09
CA THR A 40 9.08 -6.52 -3.44
C THR A 40 7.63 -6.31 -3.88
N PRO A 41 7.33 -5.26 -4.66
CA PRO A 41 6.01 -5.05 -5.24
C PRO A 41 5.46 -6.28 -5.97
N ARG A 42 4.18 -6.59 -5.75
CA ARG A 42 3.45 -7.72 -6.33
C ARG A 42 2.12 -7.24 -6.87
N MET A 43 1.65 -7.87 -7.95
CA MET A 43 0.31 -7.61 -8.46
C MET A 43 -0.74 -7.99 -7.41
N TRP A 44 -1.76 -7.14 -7.25
CA TRP A 44 -2.94 -7.45 -6.45
C TRP A 44 -3.91 -8.28 -7.30
N GLU A 45 -3.72 -9.60 -7.31
CA GLU A 45 -4.31 -10.51 -8.31
C GLU A 45 -5.84 -10.53 -8.33
N ASN A 46 -6.50 -10.28 -7.19
CA ASN A 46 -7.95 -10.26 -7.09
C ASN A 46 -8.54 -8.85 -7.01
N ALA A 47 -7.75 -7.79 -7.23
CA ALA A 47 -8.28 -6.45 -7.35
C ALA A 47 -9.11 -6.34 -8.64
N GLY A 48 -10.41 -6.05 -8.48
CA GLY A 48 -11.29 -5.70 -9.59
C GLY A 48 -11.63 -4.22 -9.59
N SER A 49 -12.23 -3.73 -10.70
CA SER A 49 -12.75 -2.37 -10.83
C SER A 49 -13.98 -2.07 -9.96
N GLY A 50 -14.49 -3.08 -9.26
CA GLY A 50 -15.63 -2.98 -8.34
C GLY A 50 -15.24 -2.49 -6.95
N PRO A 51 -16.22 -2.36 -6.03
CA PRO A 51 -15.94 -2.02 -4.65
C PRO A 51 -15.06 -3.09 -3.99
N LEU A 52 -14.27 -2.67 -3.00
CA LEU A 52 -13.52 -3.58 -2.14
C LEU A 52 -14.43 -4.66 -1.55
N THR A 53 -14.06 -5.91 -1.75
CA THR A 53 -14.75 -7.08 -1.20
C THR A 53 -13.96 -7.65 -0.03
N LEU A 54 -14.62 -8.50 0.77
CA LEU A 54 -13.95 -9.23 1.84
C LEU A 54 -12.82 -10.11 1.31
N ALA A 55 -13.01 -10.78 0.16
CA ALA A 55 -12.00 -11.63 -0.46
C ALA A 55 -10.73 -10.85 -0.87
N HIS A 56 -10.87 -9.60 -1.32
CA HIS A 56 -9.72 -8.74 -1.59
C HIS A 56 -8.93 -8.47 -0.30
N CYS A 57 -9.64 -8.21 0.80
CA CYS A 57 -9.05 -7.88 2.10
C CYS A 57 -8.39 -9.09 2.77
N GLU A 58 -8.98 -10.28 2.64
CA GLU A 58 -8.39 -11.53 3.10
C GLU A 58 -7.06 -11.81 2.40
N TRP A 59 -7.05 -11.71 1.07
CA TRP A 59 -5.82 -11.88 0.28
C TRP A 59 -4.75 -10.84 0.67
N LEU A 60 -5.13 -9.56 0.82
CA LEU A 60 -4.22 -8.50 1.26
C LEU A 60 -3.58 -8.83 2.61
N TYR A 61 -4.39 -9.26 3.57
CA TYR A 61 -3.92 -9.60 4.91
C TYR A 61 -2.87 -10.72 4.85
N ASP A 62 -3.08 -11.73 4.01
CA ASP A 62 -2.14 -12.84 3.83
C ASP A 62 -0.83 -12.41 3.15
N GLN A 63 -0.82 -11.30 2.41
CA GLN A 63 0.40 -10.72 1.85
C GLN A 63 1.20 -9.89 2.87
N CYS A 64 0.59 -9.48 3.98
CA CYS A 64 1.24 -8.60 4.94
C CYS A 64 2.22 -9.38 5.84
N PRO A 65 3.47 -8.90 5.98
CA PRO A 65 4.40 -9.50 6.93
C PRO A 65 3.96 -9.21 8.37
N SER A 66 4.36 -10.06 9.31
CA SER A 66 4.04 -9.90 10.73
C SER A 66 4.68 -8.67 11.38
N SER A 67 5.73 -8.11 10.75
CA SER A 67 6.41 -6.88 11.15
C SER A 67 5.61 -5.61 10.82
N MET A 68 4.58 -5.70 9.98
CA MET A 68 3.82 -4.54 9.53
C MET A 68 3.13 -3.82 10.70
N GLU A 69 3.30 -2.50 10.75
CA GLU A 69 2.63 -1.61 11.70
C GLU A 69 1.31 -1.05 11.17
N VAL A 70 1.21 -0.83 9.85
CA VAL A 70 0.01 -0.28 9.21
C VAL A 70 -0.10 -0.70 7.75
N LEU A 71 -1.33 -1.03 7.36
CA LEU A 71 -1.73 -1.25 5.97
C LEU A 71 -2.46 -0.01 5.44
N LEU A 72 -1.92 0.61 4.41
CA LEU A 72 -2.58 1.68 3.66
C LEU A 72 -3.30 1.06 2.47
N ILE A 73 -4.60 1.30 2.35
CA ILE A 73 -5.40 0.88 1.21
C ILE A 73 -5.77 2.12 0.40
N GLY A 74 -5.13 2.26 -0.75
CA GLY A 74 -5.45 3.23 -1.79
C GLY A 74 -6.63 2.72 -2.62
N THR A 75 -7.77 3.41 -2.56
CA THR A 75 -9.02 2.95 -3.17
C THR A 75 -9.26 3.50 -4.58
N GLY A 76 -8.19 3.85 -5.29
CA GLY A 76 -8.24 4.46 -6.62
C GLY A 76 -8.34 5.99 -6.56
N PRO A 77 -9.01 6.65 -7.53
CA PRO A 77 -9.01 8.11 -7.64
C PRO A 77 -9.79 8.84 -6.53
N LYS A 78 -10.59 8.11 -5.75
CA LYS A 78 -11.35 8.66 -4.62
C LYS A 78 -11.27 7.71 -3.44
N GLN A 79 -11.29 8.27 -2.23
CA GLN A 79 -11.43 7.49 -1.01
C GLN A 79 -12.80 6.80 -0.98
N VAL A 80 -12.79 5.48 -0.80
CA VAL A 80 -13.98 4.65 -0.63
C VAL A 80 -13.90 3.98 0.73
N PHE A 81 -14.90 4.24 1.58
CA PHE A 81 -14.98 3.58 2.86
C PHE A 81 -15.51 2.15 2.69
N PRO A 82 -14.87 1.14 3.31
CA PRO A 82 -15.29 -0.24 3.18
C PRO A 82 -16.59 -0.50 3.96
N ALA A 83 -17.27 -1.58 3.57
CA ALA A 83 -18.41 -2.13 4.29
C ALA A 83 -18.03 -2.62 5.70
N MET A 84 -19.04 -2.80 6.56
CA MET A 84 -18.85 -3.11 7.98
C MET A 84 -18.15 -4.46 8.22
N ASP A 85 -18.40 -5.44 7.37
CA ASP A 85 -17.76 -6.76 7.38
C ASP A 85 -16.24 -6.67 7.20
N ILE A 86 -15.78 -5.87 6.22
CA ILE A 86 -14.35 -5.61 5.99
C ILE A 86 -13.71 -4.91 7.19
N ARG A 87 -14.39 -3.91 7.76
CA ARG A 87 -13.90 -3.24 8.97
C ARG A 87 -13.76 -4.21 10.13
N LYS A 88 -14.77 -5.05 10.35
CA LYS A 88 -14.75 -6.10 11.39
C LYS A 88 -13.64 -7.11 11.15
N PHE A 89 -13.40 -7.51 9.91
CA PHE A 89 -12.32 -8.43 9.55
C PHE A 89 -10.97 -7.91 10.05
N PHE A 90 -10.57 -6.69 9.67
CA PHE A 90 -9.27 -6.13 10.07
C PHE A 90 -9.18 -5.86 11.58
N VAL A 91 -10.27 -5.40 12.21
CA VAL A 91 -10.34 -5.22 13.67
C VAL A 91 -10.11 -6.55 14.39
N ASN A 92 -10.78 -7.63 13.96
CA ASN A 92 -10.63 -8.96 14.57
C ASN A 92 -9.22 -9.53 14.38
N LYS A 93 -8.58 -9.22 13.25
CA LYS A 93 -7.18 -9.57 12.98
C LYS A 93 -6.18 -8.67 13.70
N ARG A 94 -6.64 -7.62 14.41
CA ARG A 94 -5.79 -6.59 15.02
C ARG A 94 -4.83 -5.96 14.01
N CYS A 95 -5.28 -5.81 12.77
CA CYS A 95 -4.53 -5.22 11.68
C CYS A 95 -4.91 -3.73 11.58
N PRO A 96 -3.98 -2.79 11.83
CA PRO A 96 -4.23 -1.37 11.64
C PRO A 96 -4.34 -1.07 10.14
N VAL A 97 -5.48 -0.50 9.73
CA VAL A 97 -5.73 -0.18 8.32
C VAL A 97 -6.22 1.25 8.17
N GLU A 98 -5.64 1.97 7.22
CA GLU A 98 -6.14 3.27 6.78
C GLU A 98 -6.60 3.22 5.31
N TYR A 99 -7.74 3.86 5.03
CA TYR A 99 -8.32 3.93 3.70
C TYR A 99 -8.23 5.36 3.20
N MET A 100 -7.69 5.56 2.00
CA MET A 100 -7.55 6.86 1.36
C MET A 100 -7.58 6.70 -0.17
N ASP A 101 -7.60 7.81 -0.92
CA ASP A 101 -7.35 7.70 -2.36
C ASP A 101 -5.92 7.21 -2.62
N SER A 102 -5.70 6.57 -3.77
CA SER A 102 -4.42 5.95 -4.11
C SER A 102 -3.26 6.94 -4.18
N GLN A 103 -3.51 8.20 -4.58
CA GLN A 103 -2.46 9.22 -4.60
C GLN A 103 -2.06 9.64 -3.18
N ALA A 104 -3.01 9.75 -2.26
CA ALA A 104 -2.75 9.98 -0.85
C ALA A 104 -2.01 8.79 -0.22
N ALA A 105 -2.41 7.54 -0.52
CA ALA A 105 -1.75 6.33 -0.02
C ALA A 105 -0.26 6.29 -0.41
N CYS A 106 0.05 6.58 -1.67
CA CYS A 106 1.42 6.70 -2.16
C CYS A 106 2.25 7.75 -1.39
N ARG A 107 1.66 8.92 -1.10
CA ARG A 107 2.33 10.00 -0.36
C ARG A 107 2.55 9.62 1.10
N THR A 108 1.53 9.09 1.76
CA THR A 108 1.60 8.63 3.16
C THR A 108 2.61 7.50 3.31
N TYR A 109 2.63 6.54 2.39
CA TYR A 109 3.63 5.47 2.37
C TYR A 109 5.06 6.03 2.42
N ASN A 110 5.38 6.98 1.53
CA ASN A 110 6.71 7.58 1.47
C ASN A 110 7.09 8.32 2.77
N ILE A 111 6.13 8.99 3.42
CA ILE A 111 6.35 9.64 4.71
C ILE A 111 6.70 8.59 5.76
N LEU A 112 5.91 7.53 5.86
CA LEU A 112 6.07 6.48 6.87
C LEU A 112 7.38 5.70 6.72
N ILE A 113 7.80 5.37 5.49
CA ILE A 113 9.12 4.74 5.30
C ILE A 113 10.26 5.70 5.63
N GLY A 114 10.09 7.00 5.39
CA GLY A 114 11.06 8.04 5.78
C GLY A 114 11.18 8.20 7.29
N GLU A 115 10.13 7.86 8.04
CA GLU A 115 10.12 7.76 9.50
C GLU A 115 10.70 6.42 10.02
N GLY A 116 11.06 5.50 9.12
CA GLY A 116 11.56 4.17 9.48
C GLY A 116 10.48 3.19 9.94
N ARG A 117 9.21 3.42 9.58
CA ARG A 117 8.08 2.56 9.96
C ARG A 117 7.87 1.42 8.96
N HIS A 118 7.42 0.27 9.47
CA HIS A 118 7.07 -0.90 8.67
C HIS A 118 5.65 -0.75 8.12
N VAL A 119 5.54 -0.21 6.91
CA VAL A 119 4.27 0.05 6.24
C VAL A 119 4.08 -0.86 5.02
N VAL A 120 2.84 -1.28 4.81
CA VAL A 120 2.38 -1.89 3.55
C VAL A 120 1.41 -0.95 2.87
N ALA A 121 1.54 -0.80 1.55
CA ALA A 121 0.59 -0.10 0.71
C ALA A 121 -0.02 -1.05 -0.31
N ALA A 122 -1.34 -1.03 -0.42
CA ALA A 122 -2.13 -1.71 -1.43
C ALA A 122 -2.84 -0.64 -2.27
N ILE A 123 -2.45 -0.50 -3.53
CA ILE A 123 -2.85 0.59 -4.41
C ILE A 123 -3.75 0.03 -5.51
N LEU A 124 -5.02 0.46 -5.52
CA LEU A 124 -5.91 0.26 -6.66
C LEU A 124 -5.59 1.31 -7.74
N LEU A 125 -5.45 0.84 -8.98
CA LEU A 125 -5.28 1.67 -10.19
C LEU A 125 -6.57 1.65 -11.04
#